data_AF-A0A7J4HY98-F1
#
_entry.id   AF-A0A7J4HY98-F1
#
_cell.length_a   1.000
_cell.length_b   1.000
_cell.length_c   1.000
_cell.angle_alpha   90.00
_cell.angle_beta   90.00
_cell.angle_gamma   90.00
#
_symmetry.space_group_name_H-M   'P 1'
#
loop_
_entity.id
_entity.type
_entity.pdbx_description
1 polymer ?
#
loop_
_entity_poly.entity_id
_entity_poly.type
_entity_poly.pdbx_seq_one_letter_code
_entity_poly.pdbx_strand_id
1 'polypeptide(L)'
;MFKKGFDYEKYIYAQKAEVFKRLNRFDRLYLEFGGKLYYDGHASRVLPGYKKNTKIKLLKELGDFDLIYCVNSKELAYKRVSNDFNLTYFKQTIKDIKEIEKAGFKVSYVIITRYEGEQEARDLKRKLEKKGRRVLFHFEIKDYPSDLEKVLKGYSEQPFVHLKHKLVIVTGAAGGSGKMAVCLSQIYNESRSGMKTGFAKFETFPIWNLPLSHPINIAYEAATADLGDKNMFDPYHLKAYKKKVVNYNRDIENFAILQKIAQKITDKKYPFGYKSPTDMGINMASTGIINDEICRKAAIKEIHKRYKTYLKEYAKGREKIETIERMKKILKKIS
;
A
#
# COMPACT_ATOMS: atom_id res chain seq x y z
N MET A 1 -17.50 0.74 -29.24
CA MET A 1 -16.86 -0.17 -28.25
C MET A 1 -15.57 0.49 -27.75
N PHE A 2 -15.42 0.78 -26.46
CA PHE A 2 -14.13 1.30 -25.96
C PHE A 2 -13.04 0.25 -26.24
N LYS A 3 -11.98 0.64 -26.98
CA LYS A 3 -10.87 -0.29 -27.25
C LYS A 3 -10.22 -0.67 -25.90
N LYS A 4 -10.12 -1.97 -25.62
CA LYS A 4 -9.52 -2.50 -24.38
C LYS A 4 -8.00 -2.52 -24.51
N GLY A 5 -7.31 -1.92 -23.54
CA GLY A 5 -5.85 -2.02 -23.38
C GLY A 5 -5.42 -3.08 -22.37
N PHE A 6 -6.36 -3.51 -21.53
CA PHE A 6 -6.12 -4.38 -20.39
C PHE A 6 -7.12 -5.55 -20.33
N ASP A 7 -6.61 -6.77 -20.23
CA ASP A 7 -7.34 -7.98 -19.92
C ASP A 7 -7.39 -8.19 -18.39
N TYR A 8 -8.59 -7.98 -17.87
CA TYR A 8 -8.90 -8.08 -16.46
C TYR A 8 -8.81 -9.51 -15.91
N GLU A 9 -9.31 -10.50 -16.66
CA GLU A 9 -9.37 -11.89 -16.17
C GLU A 9 -7.96 -12.50 -16.17
N LYS A 10 -7.16 -12.22 -17.22
CA LYS A 10 -5.75 -12.61 -17.28
C LYS A 10 -4.95 -12.06 -16.11
N TYR A 11 -5.18 -10.79 -15.75
CA TYR A 11 -4.55 -10.19 -14.58
C TYR A 11 -4.98 -10.86 -13.27
N ILE A 12 -6.28 -11.08 -13.05
CA ILE A 12 -6.77 -11.73 -11.82
C ILE A 12 -6.14 -13.11 -11.66
N TYR A 13 -6.08 -13.90 -12.75
CA TYR A 13 -5.46 -15.22 -12.74
C TYR A 13 -3.97 -15.15 -12.35
N ALA A 14 -3.18 -14.31 -13.02
CA ALA A 14 -1.75 -14.16 -12.76
C ALA A 14 -1.48 -13.63 -11.33
N GLN A 15 -2.27 -12.66 -10.89
CA GLN A 15 -2.10 -12.03 -9.58
C GLN A 15 -2.46 -12.98 -8.43
N LYS A 16 -3.53 -13.77 -8.59
CA LYS A 16 -3.91 -14.85 -7.66
C LYS A 16 -2.78 -15.86 -7.53
N ALA A 17 -2.24 -16.33 -8.66
CA ALA A 17 -1.14 -17.29 -8.68
C ALA A 17 0.12 -16.78 -7.95
N GLU A 18 0.50 -15.51 -8.16
CA GLU A 18 1.67 -14.94 -7.46
C GLU A 18 1.43 -14.78 -5.95
N VAL A 19 0.20 -14.46 -5.51
CA VAL A 19 -0.13 -14.43 -4.07
C VAL A 19 0.00 -15.83 -3.46
N PHE A 20 -0.55 -16.87 -4.09
CA PHE A 20 -0.45 -18.25 -3.57
C PHE A 20 0.99 -18.76 -3.56
N LYS A 21 1.76 -18.47 -4.63
CA LYS A 21 3.19 -18.77 -4.68
C LYS A 21 3.94 -18.12 -3.53
N ARG A 22 3.60 -16.87 -3.18
CA ARG A 22 4.18 -16.18 -2.02
C ARG A 22 3.76 -16.82 -0.71
N LEU A 23 2.47 -17.09 -0.54
CA LEU A 23 1.87 -17.67 0.67
C LEU A 23 2.46 -19.04 1.00
N ASN A 24 2.75 -19.87 -0.01
CA ASN A 24 3.30 -21.21 0.17
C ASN A 24 4.73 -21.24 0.73
N ARG A 25 5.42 -20.09 0.82
CA ARG A 25 6.79 -20.01 1.35
C ARG A 25 6.83 -19.89 2.89
N PHE A 26 5.71 -19.59 3.52
CA PHE A 26 5.60 -19.21 4.93
C PHE A 26 4.45 -19.95 5.62
N ASP A 27 4.47 -20.02 6.95
CA ASP A 27 3.36 -20.48 7.78
C ASP A 27 2.34 -19.35 8.01
N ARG A 28 2.77 -18.10 7.90
CA ARG A 28 1.92 -16.91 7.90
C ARG A 28 2.49 -15.83 7.00
N LEU A 29 1.64 -15.20 6.19
CA LEU A 29 2.00 -14.10 5.31
C LEU A 29 1.19 -12.85 5.66
N TYR A 30 1.89 -11.81 6.09
CA TYR A 30 1.38 -10.45 6.18
C TYR A 30 1.52 -9.77 4.82
N LEU A 31 0.39 -9.56 4.15
CA LEU A 31 0.33 -8.91 2.86
C LEU A 31 -0.18 -7.48 3.03
N GLU A 32 0.72 -6.51 2.93
CA GLU A 32 0.38 -5.09 2.98
C GLU A 32 -0.25 -4.66 1.65
N PHE A 33 -1.48 -4.16 1.70
CA PHE A 33 -2.14 -3.52 0.56
C PHE A 33 -1.89 -2.02 0.57
N GLY A 34 -1.20 -1.54 -0.47
CA GLY A 34 -1.05 -0.13 -0.76
C GLY A 34 -2.27 0.45 -1.49
N GLY A 35 -2.56 1.73 -1.20
CA GLY A 35 -3.69 2.46 -1.78
C GLY A 35 -5.07 1.99 -1.30
N LYS A 36 -6.13 2.52 -1.91
CA LYS A 36 -7.51 2.16 -1.53
C LYS A 36 -7.82 0.72 -1.92
N LEU A 37 -8.49 -0.01 -1.03
CA LEU A 37 -8.87 -1.40 -1.26
C LEU A 37 -10.15 -1.52 -2.09
N TYR A 38 -11.19 -0.75 -1.75
CA TYR A 38 -12.51 -0.87 -2.35
C TYR A 38 -12.58 -0.27 -3.77
N TYR A 39 -11.89 0.85 -4.00
CA TYR A 39 -11.99 1.62 -5.23
C TYR A 39 -10.65 2.13 -5.73
N ASP A 40 -10.18 1.58 -6.84
CA ASP A 40 -8.96 1.98 -7.53
C ASP A 40 -9.29 2.74 -8.82
N GLY A 41 -9.74 3.98 -8.64
CA GLY A 41 -10.13 4.84 -9.74
C GLY A 41 -8.98 5.21 -10.68
N HIS A 42 -7.75 5.32 -10.14
CA HIS A 42 -6.58 5.66 -10.94
C HIS A 42 -6.22 4.52 -11.90
N ALA A 43 -6.11 3.28 -11.40
CA ALA A 43 -5.81 2.12 -12.24
C ALA A 43 -6.82 1.95 -13.38
N SER A 44 -8.13 2.10 -13.09
CA SER A 44 -9.17 1.99 -14.12
C SER A 44 -9.06 3.00 -15.26
N ARG A 45 -8.48 4.18 -15.01
CA ARG A 45 -8.28 5.22 -16.02
C ARG A 45 -6.97 5.06 -16.79
N VAL A 46 -5.94 4.51 -16.15
CA VAL A 46 -4.61 4.29 -16.73
C VAL A 46 -4.56 2.99 -17.53
N LEU A 47 -5.34 1.97 -17.14
CA LEU A 47 -5.38 0.64 -17.75
C LEU A 47 -6.80 0.34 -18.27
N PRO A 48 -7.15 0.74 -19.51
CA PRO A 48 -8.51 0.57 -20.04
C PRO A 48 -8.94 -0.90 -20.12
N GLY A 49 -9.78 -1.32 -19.17
CA GLY A 49 -10.19 -2.72 -18.95
C GLY A 49 -10.03 -3.16 -17.49
N TYR A 50 -9.19 -2.47 -16.71
CA TYR A 50 -9.08 -2.65 -15.27
C TYR A 50 -10.32 -2.13 -14.54
N LYS A 51 -10.95 -2.97 -13.71
CA LYS A 51 -12.18 -2.62 -12.99
C LYS A 51 -11.86 -1.88 -11.68
N LYS A 52 -12.68 -0.92 -11.27
CA LYS A 52 -12.43 -0.12 -10.05
C LYS A 52 -12.37 -0.96 -8.77
N ASN A 53 -13.12 -2.05 -8.72
CA ASN A 53 -13.21 -3.01 -7.61
C ASN A 53 -12.27 -4.22 -7.79
N THR A 54 -11.23 -4.12 -8.63
CA THR A 54 -10.32 -5.25 -8.93
C THR A 54 -9.74 -5.89 -7.67
N LYS A 55 -9.26 -5.09 -6.70
CA LYS A 55 -8.68 -5.62 -5.45
C LYS A 55 -9.71 -6.39 -4.62
N ILE A 56 -10.98 -5.94 -4.61
CA ILE A 56 -12.08 -6.65 -3.96
C ILE A 56 -12.33 -8.01 -4.64
N LYS A 57 -12.37 -8.05 -5.98
CA LYS A 57 -12.49 -9.34 -6.68
C LYS A 57 -11.30 -10.26 -6.39
N LEU A 58 -10.08 -9.73 -6.41
CA LEU A 58 -8.89 -10.50 -6.06
C LEU A 58 -9.02 -11.10 -4.65
N LEU A 59 -9.41 -10.32 -3.64
CA LEU A 59 -9.60 -10.83 -2.28
C LEU A 59 -10.62 -11.97 -2.22
N LYS A 60 -11.73 -11.92 -2.97
CA LYS A 60 -12.70 -13.03 -3.05
C LYS A 60 -12.09 -14.32 -3.60
N GLU A 61 -11.07 -14.20 -4.44
CA GLU A 61 -10.37 -15.35 -5.04
C GLU A 61 -9.30 -15.96 -4.12
N LEU A 62 -8.90 -15.27 -3.05
CA LEU A 62 -7.83 -15.72 -2.16
C LEU A 62 -8.31 -16.62 -1.02
N GLY A 63 -9.63 -16.83 -0.86
CA GLY A 63 -10.21 -17.65 0.20
C GLY A 63 -10.21 -16.94 1.55
N ASP A 64 -9.97 -17.69 2.63
CA ASP A 64 -10.04 -17.18 3.99
C ASP A 64 -8.77 -16.42 4.40
N PHE A 65 -8.96 -15.26 5.04
CA PHE A 65 -7.88 -14.43 5.57
C PHE A 65 -8.36 -13.62 6.78
N ASP A 66 -7.41 -13.18 7.60
CA ASP A 66 -7.66 -12.13 8.57
C ASP A 66 -7.38 -10.75 7.96
N LEU A 67 -8.21 -9.76 8.26
CA LEU A 67 -8.01 -8.39 7.77
C LEU A 67 -7.74 -7.42 8.93
N ILE A 68 -6.58 -6.77 8.88
CA ILE A 68 -6.17 -5.73 9.80
C ILE A 68 -6.30 -4.37 9.11
N TYR A 69 -7.02 -3.44 9.74
CA TYR A 69 -7.19 -2.08 9.27
C TYR A 69 -6.40 -1.10 10.15
N CYS A 70 -5.35 -0.49 9.61
CA CYS A 70 -4.47 0.41 10.35
C CYS A 70 -4.85 1.88 10.15
N VAL A 71 -4.76 2.67 11.22
CA VAL A 71 -5.05 4.10 11.24
C VAL A 71 -4.03 4.84 12.10
N ASN A 72 -3.43 5.91 11.59
CA ASN A 72 -2.52 6.75 12.36
C ASN A 72 -3.30 7.68 13.29
N SER A 73 -3.09 7.59 14.61
CA SER A 73 -3.74 8.45 15.61
C SER A 73 -3.47 9.93 15.34
N LYS A 74 -2.23 10.26 14.94
CA LYS A 74 -1.77 11.63 14.67
C LYS A 74 -2.52 12.26 13.50
N GLU A 75 -3.08 11.45 12.60
CA GLU A 75 -3.70 11.93 11.38
C GLU A 75 -5.23 12.04 11.48
N LEU A 76 -5.87 11.55 12.55
CA LEU A 76 -7.33 11.38 12.60
C LEU A 76 -8.13 12.66 12.35
N ALA A 77 -7.63 13.80 12.83
CA ALA A 77 -8.25 15.11 12.65
C ALA A 77 -7.97 15.74 11.26
N TYR A 78 -6.93 15.27 10.57
CA TYR A 78 -6.54 15.83 9.27
C TYR A 78 -7.55 15.46 8.18
N LYS A 79 -7.83 16.44 7.30
CA LYS A 79 -8.63 16.25 6.09
C LYS A 79 -7.70 15.90 4.94
N ARG A 80 -8.00 14.83 4.20
CA ARG A 80 -7.29 14.55 2.97
C ARG A 80 -7.91 15.35 1.82
N VAL A 81 -7.12 16.15 1.14
CA VAL A 81 -7.48 16.79 -0.14
C VAL A 81 -7.38 15.72 -1.23
N SER A 82 -8.28 14.74 -1.24
CA SER A 82 -8.38 13.75 -2.30
C SER A 82 -9.69 13.94 -3.04
N ASN A 83 -9.62 14.02 -4.38
CA ASN A 83 -10.76 14.21 -5.30
C ASN A 83 -11.97 13.31 -5.08
N ASP A 84 -11.82 12.20 -4.36
CA ASP A 84 -12.92 11.24 -4.21
C ASP A 84 -13.83 11.57 -3.03
N PHE A 85 -13.32 12.08 -1.88
CA PHE A 85 -14.14 12.39 -0.69
C PHE A 85 -13.45 13.42 0.23
N ASN A 86 -14.12 14.53 0.53
CA ASN A 86 -13.64 15.59 1.45
C ASN A 86 -13.87 15.19 2.93
N LEU A 87 -13.22 14.11 3.36
CA LEU A 87 -13.41 13.51 4.69
C LEU A 87 -12.14 13.61 5.55
N THR A 88 -12.32 13.74 6.87
CA THR A 88 -11.24 13.51 7.83
C THR A 88 -10.86 12.03 7.85
N TYR A 89 -9.65 11.70 8.27
CA TYR A 89 -9.22 10.30 8.41
C TYR A 89 -10.11 9.48 9.36
N PHE A 90 -10.66 10.12 10.39
CA PHE A 90 -11.69 9.53 11.24
C PHE A 90 -12.92 9.07 10.42
N LYS A 91 -13.50 9.96 9.60
CA LYS A 91 -14.69 9.63 8.80
C LYS A 91 -14.37 8.66 7.67
N GLN A 92 -13.18 8.81 7.07
CA GLN A 92 -12.68 7.92 6.02
C GLN A 92 -12.52 6.49 6.55
N THR A 93 -11.94 6.31 7.73
CA THR A 93 -11.83 5.00 8.39
C THR A 93 -13.19 4.32 8.55
N ILE A 94 -14.20 5.04 9.05
CA ILE A 94 -15.55 4.48 9.21
C ILE A 94 -16.16 4.11 7.86
N LYS A 95 -15.91 4.91 6.82
CA LYS A 95 -16.39 4.66 5.45
C LYS A 95 -15.73 3.41 4.87
N ASP A 96 -14.40 3.32 4.94
CA ASP A 96 -13.64 2.21 4.38
C ASP A 96 -14.02 0.89 5.04
N ILE A 97 -14.13 0.84 6.37
CA ILE A 97 -14.56 -0.36 7.09
C ILE A 97 -15.96 -0.80 6.63
N LYS A 98 -16.90 0.13 6.51
CA LYS A 98 -18.25 -0.18 5.98
C LYS A 98 -18.22 -0.68 4.55
N GLU A 99 -17.36 -0.12 3.70
CA GLU A 99 -17.22 -0.54 2.31
C GLU A 99 -16.60 -1.95 2.20
N ILE A 100 -15.62 -2.26 3.06
CA ILE A 100 -15.03 -3.59 3.19
C ILE A 100 -16.09 -4.62 3.63
N GLU A 101 -16.87 -4.30 4.65
CA GLU A 101 -17.96 -5.17 5.13
C GLU A 101 -19.06 -5.37 4.10
N LYS A 102 -19.45 -4.31 3.37
CA LYS A 102 -20.39 -4.41 2.24
C LYS A 102 -19.86 -5.29 1.11
N ALA A 103 -18.55 -5.37 0.92
CA ALA A 103 -17.95 -6.27 -0.06
C ALA A 103 -17.98 -7.76 0.37
N GLY A 104 -18.39 -8.04 1.62
CA GLY A 104 -18.46 -9.39 2.19
C GLY A 104 -17.27 -9.76 3.07
N PHE A 105 -16.41 -8.80 3.45
CA PHE A 105 -15.21 -9.09 4.23
C PHE A 105 -15.33 -8.60 5.68
N LYS A 106 -14.88 -9.41 6.62
CA LYS A 106 -14.82 -9.03 8.04
C LYS A 106 -13.48 -8.36 8.35
N VAL A 107 -13.53 -7.18 8.97
CA VAL A 107 -12.34 -6.57 9.58
C VAL A 107 -12.07 -7.27 10.91
N SER A 108 -11.02 -8.11 10.96
CA SER A 108 -10.64 -8.85 12.17
C SER A 108 -10.23 -7.90 13.30
N TYR A 109 -9.43 -6.87 12.97
CA TYR A 109 -8.97 -5.86 13.90
C TYR A 109 -8.81 -4.49 13.24
N VAL A 110 -9.11 -3.44 14.01
CA VAL A 110 -8.67 -2.08 13.71
C VAL A 110 -7.52 -1.73 14.64
N ILE A 111 -6.38 -1.32 14.09
CA ILE A 111 -5.20 -0.95 14.86
C ILE A 111 -4.98 0.56 14.72
N ILE A 112 -5.13 1.29 15.82
CA ILE A 112 -4.85 2.71 15.87
C ILE A 112 -3.38 2.86 16.30
N THR A 113 -2.52 3.14 15.33
CA THR A 113 -1.06 3.21 15.50
C THR A 113 -0.62 4.58 16.00
N ARG A 114 0.57 4.65 16.61
CA ARG A 114 1.22 5.89 17.09
C ARG A 114 0.45 6.58 18.22
N TYR A 115 -0.34 5.82 18.97
CA TYR A 115 -1.17 6.37 20.03
C TYR A 115 -0.31 6.87 21.20
N GLU A 116 -0.53 8.12 21.61
CA GLU A 116 0.10 8.75 22.78
C GLU A 116 -0.92 9.46 23.67
N GLY A 117 -2.22 9.17 23.52
CA GLY A 117 -3.27 9.75 24.35
C GLY A 117 -4.22 10.69 23.61
N GLU A 118 -4.25 10.67 22.29
CA GLU A 118 -5.10 11.52 21.46
C GLU A 118 -6.59 11.25 21.71
N GLN A 119 -7.38 12.30 21.86
CA GLN A 119 -8.80 12.19 22.16
C GLN A 119 -9.60 11.60 20.99
N GLU A 120 -9.29 12.00 19.76
CA GLU A 120 -9.92 11.49 18.54
C GLU A 120 -9.70 9.99 18.35
N ALA A 121 -8.54 9.48 18.79
CA ALA A 121 -8.22 8.06 18.77
C ALA A 121 -9.11 7.28 19.74
N ARG A 122 -9.31 7.79 20.97
CA ARG A 122 -10.25 7.23 21.95
C ARG A 122 -11.69 7.24 21.44
N ASP A 123 -12.10 8.33 20.80
CA ASP A 123 -13.44 8.45 20.23
C ASP A 123 -13.68 7.48 19.08
N LEU A 124 -12.68 7.28 18.22
CA LEU A 124 -12.76 6.32 17.13
C LEU A 124 -12.89 4.89 17.67
N LYS A 125 -12.05 4.52 18.64
CA LYS A 125 -12.09 3.22 19.32
C LYS A 125 -13.48 2.97 19.92
N ARG A 126 -13.96 3.88 20.77
CA ARG A 126 -15.30 3.80 21.40
C ARG A 126 -16.41 3.63 20.35
N LYS A 127 -16.36 4.37 19.25
CA LYS A 127 -17.38 4.31 18.19
C LYS A 127 -17.38 2.99 17.42
N LEU A 128 -16.21 2.41 17.19
CA LEU A 128 -16.06 1.14 16.49
C LEU A 128 -16.40 -0.05 17.40
N GLU A 129 -16.01 -0.02 18.67
CA GLU A 129 -16.31 -1.05 19.67
C GLU A 129 -17.81 -1.11 20.00
N LYS A 130 -18.50 0.03 20.08
CA LYS A 130 -19.98 0.09 20.17
C LYS A 130 -20.70 -0.63 19.03
N LYS A 131 -19.99 -0.93 17.94
CA LYS A 131 -20.51 -1.68 16.79
C LYS A 131 -19.89 -3.08 16.68
N GLY A 132 -19.38 -3.61 17.78
CA GLY A 132 -18.85 -4.98 17.88
C GLY A 132 -17.49 -5.20 17.21
N ARG A 133 -16.74 -4.15 16.86
CA ARG A 133 -15.40 -4.30 16.25
C ARG A 133 -14.32 -4.37 17.31
N ARG A 134 -13.30 -5.18 17.05
CA ARG A 134 -12.10 -5.29 17.90
C ARG A 134 -11.13 -4.18 17.50
N VAL A 135 -10.76 -3.33 18.46
CA VAL A 135 -9.88 -2.19 18.22
C VAL A 135 -8.74 -2.19 19.23
N LEU A 136 -7.50 -2.09 18.76
CA LEU A 136 -6.32 -2.02 19.62
C LEU A 136 -5.56 -0.72 19.37
N PHE A 137 -4.91 -0.21 20.41
CA PHE A 137 -3.90 0.83 20.27
C PHE A 137 -2.55 0.17 20.07
N HIS A 138 -1.81 0.64 19.08
CA HIS A 138 -0.37 0.46 19.02
C HIS A 138 0.28 1.80 19.39
N PHE A 139 1.13 1.77 20.40
CA PHE A 139 1.75 2.96 20.98
C PHE A 139 2.91 3.47 20.11
N GLU A 140 3.22 4.76 20.23
CA GLU A 140 4.39 5.34 19.58
C GLU A 140 5.67 4.66 20.07
N ILE A 141 6.53 4.27 19.12
CA ILE A 141 7.87 3.75 19.41
C ILE A 141 8.84 4.90 19.19
N LYS A 142 9.46 5.38 20.27
CA LYS A 142 10.46 6.45 20.21
C LYS A 142 11.64 6.04 19.31
N ASP A 143 12.16 7.00 18.55
CA ASP A 143 13.30 6.83 17.64
C ASP A 143 13.09 5.74 16.57
N TYR A 144 11.83 5.42 16.22
CA TYR A 144 11.54 4.54 15.10
C TYR A 144 11.88 5.25 13.76
N PRO A 145 12.60 4.62 12.81
CA PRO A 145 13.17 3.27 12.84
C PRO A 145 14.69 3.21 13.12
N SER A 146 15.30 4.26 13.67
CA SER A 146 16.76 4.39 13.78
C SER A 146 17.39 3.53 14.87
N ASP A 147 16.70 3.31 15.99
CA ASP A 147 17.19 2.54 17.14
C ASP A 147 16.56 1.12 17.18
N LEU A 148 17.25 0.13 16.60
CA LEU A 148 16.71 -1.21 16.42
C LEU A 148 16.35 -1.93 17.72
N GLU A 149 17.10 -1.71 18.80
CA GLU A 149 16.82 -2.35 20.09
C GLU A 149 15.53 -1.77 20.71
N LYS A 150 15.36 -0.44 20.67
CA LYS A 150 14.10 0.19 21.06
C LYS A 150 12.94 -0.25 20.18
N VAL A 151 13.16 -0.42 18.88
CA VAL A 151 12.13 -0.92 17.96
C VAL A 151 11.65 -2.31 18.37
N LEU A 152 12.57 -3.26 18.62
CA LEU A 152 12.18 -4.62 19.02
C LEU A 152 11.52 -4.66 20.40
N LYS A 153 12.02 -3.89 21.36
CA LYS A 153 11.38 -3.76 22.68
C LYS A 153 9.96 -3.20 22.53
N GLY A 154 9.80 -2.13 21.75
CA GLY A 154 8.51 -1.54 21.44
C GLY A 154 7.56 -2.54 20.80
N TYR A 155 8.04 -3.39 19.88
CA TYR A 155 7.23 -4.46 19.28
C TYR A 155 6.75 -5.53 20.26
N SER A 156 7.54 -5.90 21.26
CA SER A 156 7.09 -6.83 22.32
C SER A 156 6.06 -6.22 23.27
N GLU A 157 6.04 -4.90 23.40
CA GLU A 157 5.12 -4.18 24.29
C GLU A 157 3.78 -3.85 23.60
N GLN A 158 3.71 -3.96 22.27
CA GLN A 158 2.45 -3.77 21.55
C GLN A 158 1.44 -4.86 21.89
N PRO A 159 0.14 -4.53 22.02
CA PRO A 159 -0.92 -5.53 22.14
C PRO A 159 -0.89 -6.54 20.99
N PHE A 160 -0.84 -7.82 21.34
CA PHE A 160 -0.80 -8.92 20.38
C PHE A 160 -2.14 -9.09 19.67
N VAL A 161 -2.09 -9.36 18.36
CA VAL A 161 -3.26 -9.53 17.50
C VAL A 161 -3.46 -11.03 17.25
N HIS A 162 -4.50 -11.62 17.85
CA HIS A 162 -4.78 -13.04 17.69
C HIS A 162 -5.43 -13.32 16.33
N LEU A 163 -4.66 -13.92 15.43
CA LEU A 163 -5.03 -14.20 14.04
C LEU A 163 -5.16 -15.71 13.82
N LYS A 164 -6.14 -16.11 13.02
CA LYS A 164 -6.47 -17.52 12.75
C LYS A 164 -5.88 -18.01 11.45
N HIS A 165 -5.87 -17.17 10.43
CA HIS A 165 -5.57 -17.61 9.07
C HIS A 165 -4.09 -17.50 8.73
N LYS A 166 -3.70 -18.23 7.69
CA LYS A 166 -2.37 -18.19 7.09
C LYS A 166 -2.09 -16.84 6.41
N LEU A 167 -3.09 -16.32 5.70
CA LEU A 167 -3.02 -15.04 5.01
C LEU A 167 -3.59 -13.94 5.90
N VAL A 168 -2.83 -12.86 6.07
CA VAL A 168 -3.23 -11.67 6.81
C VAL A 168 -3.14 -10.47 5.89
N ILE A 169 -4.28 -9.85 5.58
CA ILE A 169 -4.37 -8.66 4.75
C ILE A 169 -4.26 -7.44 5.64
N VAL A 170 -3.28 -6.58 5.38
CA VAL A 170 -3.07 -5.36 6.15
C VAL A 170 -3.31 -4.15 5.25
N THR A 171 -4.32 -3.35 5.56
CA THR A 171 -4.71 -2.16 4.79
C THR A 171 -4.91 -0.97 5.73
N GLY A 172 -5.16 0.22 5.22
CA GLY A 172 -5.39 1.40 6.04
C GLY A 172 -5.90 2.61 5.26
N ALA A 173 -6.22 3.68 5.99
CA ALA A 173 -6.88 4.86 5.42
C ALA A 173 -5.97 5.66 4.45
N ALA A 174 -4.64 5.57 4.61
CA ALA A 174 -3.65 6.22 3.76
C ALA A 174 -2.26 5.58 3.82
N GLY A 175 -1.33 6.14 3.04
CA GLY A 175 0.09 6.03 3.34
C GLY A 175 0.38 6.62 4.72
N GLY A 176 1.42 6.15 5.41
CA GLY A 176 1.74 6.62 6.76
C GLY A 176 0.90 6.01 7.90
N SER A 177 -0.10 5.18 7.60
CA SER A 177 -0.97 4.56 8.60
C SER A 177 -0.32 3.46 9.47
N GLY A 178 1.01 3.31 9.44
CA GLY A 178 1.74 2.33 10.27
C GLY A 178 1.63 0.85 9.84
N LYS A 179 1.11 0.53 8.65
CA LYS A 179 0.91 -0.86 8.19
C LYS A 179 2.14 -1.75 8.32
N MET A 180 3.29 -1.31 7.79
CA MET A 180 4.54 -2.06 7.86
C MET A 180 4.99 -2.30 9.31
N ALA A 181 4.88 -1.31 10.19
CA ALA A 181 5.23 -1.46 11.60
C ALA A 181 4.32 -2.46 12.32
N VAL A 182 3.01 -2.44 12.03
CA VAL A 182 2.06 -3.45 12.54
C VAL A 182 2.43 -4.85 12.04
N CYS A 183 2.73 -5.01 10.74
CA CYS A 183 3.17 -6.30 10.20
C CYS A 183 4.44 -6.80 10.91
N LEU A 184 5.46 -5.95 11.03
CA LEU A 184 6.74 -6.31 11.64
C LEU A 184 6.62 -6.61 13.14
N SER A 185 5.75 -5.90 13.87
CA SER A 185 5.42 -6.21 15.26
C SER A 185 4.82 -7.60 15.41
N GLN A 186 3.89 -7.99 14.54
CA GLN A 186 3.30 -9.33 14.61
C GLN A 186 4.29 -10.42 14.18
N ILE A 187 5.04 -10.19 13.09
CA ILE A 187 6.11 -11.08 12.64
C ILE A 187 7.13 -11.32 13.76
N TYR A 188 7.55 -10.27 14.47
CA TYR A 188 8.45 -10.39 15.62
C TYR A 188 7.87 -11.30 16.69
N ASN A 189 6.64 -11.05 17.15
CA ASN A 189 6.01 -11.84 18.20
C ASN A 189 5.80 -13.31 17.79
N GLU A 190 5.39 -13.57 16.56
CA GLU A 190 5.14 -14.94 16.07
C GLU A 190 6.41 -15.72 15.76
N SER A 191 7.46 -15.03 15.29
CA SER A 191 8.76 -15.65 15.03
C SER A 191 9.39 -16.21 16.31
N ARG A 192 9.12 -15.58 17.46
CA ARG A 192 9.54 -16.06 18.78
C ARG A 192 8.84 -17.35 19.21
N SER A 193 7.68 -17.66 18.61
CA SER A 193 6.98 -18.93 18.78
C SER A 193 7.39 -19.98 17.73
N GLY A 194 8.45 -19.74 16.96
CA GLY A 194 8.97 -20.66 15.95
C GLY A 194 8.22 -20.65 14.61
N MET A 195 7.20 -19.80 14.44
CA MET A 195 6.42 -19.72 13.21
C MET A 195 7.24 -19.07 12.07
N LYS A 196 7.24 -19.69 10.89
CA LYS A 196 7.90 -19.12 9.71
C LYS A 196 7.03 -18.03 9.09
N THR A 197 7.20 -16.79 9.54
CA THR A 197 6.42 -15.65 9.06
C THR A 197 7.04 -14.96 7.84
N GLY A 198 6.19 -14.29 7.07
CA GLY A 198 6.54 -13.56 5.85
C GLY A 198 5.87 -12.19 5.78
N PHE A 199 6.55 -11.23 5.16
CA PHE A 199 5.97 -9.96 4.72
C PHE A 199 5.93 -9.91 3.19
N ALA A 200 4.91 -9.30 2.60
CA ALA A 200 4.92 -8.93 1.18
C ALA A 200 4.10 -7.66 0.96
N LYS A 201 4.34 -6.98 -0.16
CA LYS A 201 3.63 -5.74 -0.50
C LYS A 201 2.86 -5.88 -1.81
N PHE A 202 1.58 -5.53 -1.77
CA PHE A 202 0.72 -5.40 -2.94
C PHE A 202 0.55 -3.92 -3.30
N GLU A 203 1.14 -3.52 -4.43
CA GLU A 203 0.92 -2.21 -5.05
C GLU A 203 0.73 -2.37 -6.56
N THR A 204 -0.28 -1.71 -7.11
CA THR A 204 -0.56 -1.75 -8.56
C THR A 204 0.47 -0.94 -9.34
N PHE A 205 0.96 0.16 -8.77
CA PHE A 205 1.88 1.09 -9.40
C PHE A 205 3.04 1.47 -8.47
N PRO A 206 4.24 1.74 -9.00
CA PRO A 206 4.61 1.60 -10.42
C PRO A 206 4.61 0.12 -10.87
N ILE A 207 4.51 -0.12 -12.17
CA ILE A 207 4.63 -1.47 -12.73
C ILE A 207 6.10 -1.75 -12.97
N TRP A 208 6.66 -2.62 -12.14
CA TRP A 208 8.11 -2.81 -11.98
C TRP A 208 8.83 -3.25 -13.26
N ASN A 209 8.16 -4.03 -14.12
CA ASN A 209 8.69 -4.53 -15.37
C ASN A 209 8.28 -3.70 -16.60
N LEU A 210 7.75 -2.50 -16.41
CA LEU A 210 7.65 -1.49 -17.48
C LEU A 210 8.81 -0.49 -17.38
N PRO A 211 9.25 0.13 -18.49
CA PRO A 211 10.27 1.16 -18.47
C PRO A 211 9.95 2.32 -17.52
N LEU A 212 10.99 2.98 -17.00
CA LEU A 212 10.84 4.15 -16.14
C LEU A 212 10.10 5.30 -16.87
N SER A 213 10.39 5.49 -18.15
CA SER A 213 9.75 6.47 -19.05
C SER A 213 8.38 6.03 -19.57
N HIS A 214 7.89 4.85 -19.17
CA HIS A 214 6.60 4.38 -19.66
C HIS A 214 5.47 5.30 -19.15
N PRO A 215 4.55 5.78 -20.01
CA PRO A 215 3.47 6.67 -19.59
C PRO A 215 2.63 6.16 -18.42
N ILE A 216 2.43 4.84 -18.30
CA ILE A 216 1.77 4.22 -17.13
C ILE A 216 2.51 4.56 -15.82
N ASN A 217 3.83 4.40 -15.79
CA ASN A 217 4.63 4.70 -14.62
C ASN A 217 4.65 6.22 -14.37
N ILE A 218 4.77 7.05 -15.41
CA ILE A 218 4.71 8.51 -15.28
C ILE A 218 3.34 8.97 -14.74
N ALA A 219 2.24 8.31 -15.12
CA ALA A 219 0.91 8.60 -14.60
C ALA A 219 0.77 8.33 -13.10
N TYR A 220 1.50 7.35 -12.56
CA TYR A 220 1.60 7.15 -11.12
C TYR A 220 2.34 8.32 -10.44
N GLU A 221 3.51 8.72 -10.95
CA GLU A 221 4.24 9.90 -10.44
C GLU A 221 3.38 11.16 -10.47
N ALA A 222 2.56 11.32 -11.52
CA ALA A 222 1.57 12.40 -11.64
C ALA A 222 0.43 12.29 -10.62
N ALA A 223 0.04 11.08 -10.21
CA ALA A 223 -1.04 10.88 -9.25
C ALA A 223 -0.60 11.03 -7.79
N THR A 224 0.71 11.09 -7.55
CA THR A 224 1.36 11.19 -6.24
C THR A 224 2.28 12.40 -6.17
N ALA A 225 2.07 13.40 -7.01
CA ALA A 225 2.93 14.59 -7.07
C ALA A 225 2.93 15.36 -5.73
N ASP A 226 1.78 15.41 -5.05
CA ASP A 226 1.59 15.97 -3.71
C ASP A 226 2.34 15.17 -2.62
N LEU A 227 2.44 13.86 -2.81
CA LEU A 227 3.09 12.95 -1.85
C LEU A 227 4.61 12.90 -2.01
N GLY A 228 5.16 13.47 -3.08
CA GLY A 228 6.60 13.44 -3.29
C GLY A 228 7.13 12.14 -3.88
N ASP A 229 6.28 11.15 -4.21
CA ASP A 229 6.73 9.87 -4.76
C ASP A 229 7.35 10.07 -6.15
N LYS A 230 8.52 9.47 -6.37
CA LYS A 230 9.31 9.58 -7.59
C LYS A 230 9.75 8.19 -8.03
N ASN A 231 9.34 7.81 -9.24
CA ASN A 231 9.82 6.57 -9.84
C ASN A 231 11.31 6.62 -10.11
N MET A 232 11.99 5.50 -9.89
CA MET A 232 13.40 5.33 -10.17
C MET A 232 13.72 3.85 -10.39
N PHE A 233 14.94 3.56 -10.86
CA PHE A 233 15.40 2.19 -10.92
C PHE A 233 15.59 1.64 -9.51
N ASP A 234 15.21 0.38 -9.29
CA ASP A 234 15.51 -0.35 -8.06
C ASP A 234 17.03 -0.67 -8.01
N PRO A 235 17.80 0.01 -7.15
CA PRO A 235 19.26 -0.20 -7.10
C PRO A 235 19.60 -1.57 -6.51
N TYR A 236 18.75 -2.12 -5.65
CA TYR A 236 18.95 -3.42 -5.02
C TYR A 236 18.76 -4.55 -6.03
N HIS A 237 17.71 -4.47 -6.85
CA HIS A 237 17.45 -5.47 -7.89
C HIS A 237 18.51 -5.44 -8.98
N LEU A 238 18.97 -4.24 -9.36
CA LEU A 238 20.09 -4.08 -10.29
C LEU A 238 21.37 -4.70 -9.73
N LYS A 239 21.68 -4.48 -8.45
CA LYS A 239 22.86 -5.07 -7.80
C LYS A 239 22.78 -6.61 -7.74
N ALA A 240 21.63 -7.15 -7.35
CA ALA A 240 21.44 -8.57 -7.11
C ALA A 240 21.30 -9.40 -8.40
N TYR A 241 20.64 -8.86 -9.43
CA TYR A 241 20.25 -9.62 -10.62
C TYR A 241 20.70 -9.01 -11.94
N LYS A 242 21.39 -7.85 -11.91
CA LYS A 242 21.81 -7.09 -13.11
C LYS A 242 20.65 -6.72 -14.05
N LYS A 243 19.44 -6.62 -13.51
CA LYS A 243 18.21 -6.26 -14.24
C LYS A 243 17.73 -4.88 -13.82
N LYS A 244 17.46 -4.01 -14.81
CA LYS A 244 16.85 -2.69 -14.59
C LYS A 244 15.34 -2.84 -14.47
N VAL A 245 14.81 -2.57 -13.29
CA VAL A 245 13.37 -2.60 -12.97
C VAL A 245 12.98 -1.32 -12.24
N VAL A 246 11.71 -0.97 -12.26
CA VAL A 246 11.20 0.28 -11.69
C VAL A 246 10.63 0.06 -10.30
N ASN A 247 10.98 0.97 -9.39
CA ASN A 247 10.36 1.12 -8.08
C ASN A 247 10.25 2.64 -7.81
N TYR A 248 10.03 3.07 -6.56
CA TYR A 248 9.98 4.49 -6.20
C TYR A 248 10.70 4.76 -4.89
N ASN A 249 11.13 6.00 -4.71
CA ASN A 249 11.98 6.45 -3.61
C ASN A 249 11.53 5.96 -2.22
N ARG A 250 10.25 6.15 -1.86
CA ARG A 250 9.73 5.79 -0.53
C ARG A 250 9.76 4.27 -0.29
N ASP A 251 9.50 3.46 -1.30
CA ASP A 251 9.50 1.99 -1.14
C ASP A 251 10.92 1.41 -1.12
N ILE A 252 11.86 2.02 -1.84
CA ILE A 252 13.30 1.76 -1.71
C ILE A 252 13.81 2.07 -0.30
N GLU A 253 13.40 3.20 0.27
CA GLU A 253 13.74 3.59 1.65
C GLU A 253 13.10 2.64 2.68
N ASN A 254 11.79 2.37 2.53
CA ASN A 254 11.07 1.45 3.41
C ASN A 254 11.65 0.03 3.36
N PHE A 255 12.10 -0.44 2.20
CA PHE A 255 12.76 -1.73 2.08
C PHE A 255 14.07 -1.78 2.85
N ALA A 256 14.86 -0.69 2.85
CA ALA A 256 16.09 -0.62 3.65
C ALA A 256 15.79 -0.71 5.15
N ILE A 257 14.75 -0.02 5.61
CA ILE A 257 14.27 -0.07 6.99
C ILE A 257 13.78 -1.50 7.34
N LEU A 258 12.91 -2.06 6.50
CA LEU A 258 12.38 -3.40 6.67
C LEU A 258 13.48 -4.45 6.74
N GLN A 259 14.47 -4.37 5.85
CA GLN A 259 15.62 -5.29 5.84
C GLN A 259 16.37 -5.25 7.17
N LYS A 260 16.71 -4.06 7.68
CA LYS A 260 17.42 -3.92 8.96
C LYS A 260 16.65 -4.53 10.13
N ILE A 261 15.36 -4.19 10.23
CA ILE A 261 14.50 -4.69 11.32
C ILE A 261 14.31 -6.20 11.19
N ALA A 262 13.95 -6.69 10.00
CA ALA A 262 13.69 -8.10 9.78
C ALA A 262 14.95 -8.97 9.88
N GLN A 263 16.14 -8.44 9.58
CA GLN A 263 17.42 -9.10 9.84
C GLN A 263 17.60 -9.35 11.34
N LYS A 264 17.30 -8.36 12.18
CA LYS A 264 17.38 -8.50 13.64
C LYS A 264 16.32 -9.46 14.19
N ILE A 265 15.15 -9.56 13.55
CA ILE A 265 14.10 -10.51 13.94
C ILE A 265 14.44 -11.96 13.55
N THR A 266 15.02 -12.15 12.36
CA THR A 266 15.13 -13.49 11.74
C THR A 266 16.53 -14.06 11.69
N ASP A 267 17.55 -13.28 12.06
CA ASP A 267 18.99 -13.56 11.93
C ASP A 267 19.42 -14.02 10.52
N LYS A 268 18.64 -13.65 9.49
CA LYS A 268 18.90 -14.00 8.08
C LYS A 268 19.38 -12.81 7.30
N LYS A 269 20.46 -12.98 6.52
CA LYS A 269 20.97 -11.96 5.60
C LYS A 269 19.91 -11.40 4.63
N TYR A 270 19.03 -12.27 4.14
CA TYR A 270 17.89 -11.89 3.29
C TYR A 270 16.59 -12.36 3.96
N PRO A 271 16.03 -11.57 4.90
CA PRO A 271 14.75 -11.87 5.52
C PRO A 271 13.69 -12.08 4.45
N PHE A 272 12.84 -13.08 4.67
CA PHE A 272 11.81 -13.50 3.72
C PHE A 272 12.33 -13.89 2.32
N GLY A 273 13.65 -14.02 2.14
CA GLY A 273 14.30 -14.32 0.85
C GLY A 273 14.29 -13.17 -0.15
N TYR A 274 14.11 -11.91 0.27
CA TYR A 274 14.10 -10.76 -0.64
C TYR A 274 15.47 -10.11 -0.71
N LYS A 275 15.90 -9.79 -1.93
CA LYS A 275 17.13 -9.02 -2.19
C LYS A 275 16.84 -7.59 -2.64
N SER A 276 15.60 -7.26 -2.97
CA SER A 276 15.17 -5.93 -3.40
C SER A 276 13.70 -5.62 -3.05
N PRO A 277 13.24 -4.34 -3.08
CA PRO A 277 11.83 -4.02 -2.96
C PRO A 277 10.99 -4.61 -4.09
N THR A 278 11.57 -4.81 -5.29
CA THR A 278 10.90 -5.56 -6.37
C THR A 278 10.61 -7.02 -5.97
N ASP A 279 11.53 -7.71 -5.29
CA ASP A 279 11.29 -9.07 -4.77
C ASP A 279 10.22 -9.07 -3.66
N MET A 280 10.20 -8.02 -2.83
CA MET A 280 9.21 -7.83 -1.76
C MET A 280 7.79 -7.64 -2.32
N GLY A 281 7.68 -6.96 -3.46
CA GLY A 281 6.43 -6.79 -4.20
C GLY A 281 5.88 -8.09 -4.79
N ILE A 282 4.58 -8.10 -5.10
CA ILE A 282 3.89 -9.21 -5.77
C ILE A 282 3.08 -8.76 -7.01
N ASN A 283 3.37 -7.59 -7.57
CA ASN A 283 2.56 -6.99 -8.63
C ASN A 283 2.68 -7.73 -9.97
N MET A 284 1.54 -8.16 -10.52
CA MET A 284 1.44 -8.81 -11.83
C MET A 284 0.69 -7.97 -12.87
N ALA A 285 0.47 -6.67 -12.65
CA ALA A 285 -0.37 -5.83 -13.50
C ALA A 285 0.02 -5.83 -14.99
N SER A 286 1.32 -5.89 -15.31
CA SER A 286 1.79 -5.96 -16.71
C SER A 286 1.23 -7.15 -17.50
N THR A 287 0.91 -8.27 -16.83
CA THR A 287 0.35 -9.47 -17.50
C THR A 287 -1.01 -9.22 -18.15
N GLY A 288 -1.78 -8.27 -17.60
CA GLY A 288 -3.06 -7.85 -18.14
C GLY A 288 -2.94 -6.89 -19.32
N ILE A 289 -1.78 -6.28 -19.59
CA ILE A 289 -1.65 -5.34 -20.71
C ILE A 289 -1.66 -6.12 -22.02
N ILE A 290 -2.74 -5.97 -22.80
CA ILE A 290 -2.93 -6.63 -24.11
C ILE A 290 -2.77 -5.67 -25.29
N ASN A 291 -2.86 -4.36 -25.05
CA ASN A 291 -2.55 -3.35 -26.04
C ASN A 291 -1.89 -2.15 -25.35
N ASP A 292 -0.57 -2.06 -25.53
CA ASP A 292 0.28 -1.05 -24.89
C ASP A 292 -0.08 0.38 -25.34
N GLU A 293 -0.36 0.57 -26.64
CA GLU A 293 -0.66 1.89 -27.21
C GLU A 293 -1.93 2.52 -26.59
N ILE A 294 -2.97 1.71 -26.36
CA ILE A 294 -4.19 2.15 -25.69
C ILE A 294 -3.90 2.58 -24.25
N CYS A 295 -3.12 1.78 -23.51
CA CYS A 295 -2.73 2.08 -22.14
C CYS A 295 -1.86 3.35 -22.08
N ARG A 296 -0.93 3.54 -23.02
CA ARG A 296 -0.13 4.78 -23.13
C ARG A 296 -1.00 6.01 -23.32
N LYS A 297 -1.92 5.97 -24.30
CA LYS A 297 -2.85 7.08 -24.57
C LYS A 297 -3.73 7.39 -23.36
N ALA A 298 -4.20 6.37 -22.64
CA ALA A 298 -5.01 6.53 -21.44
C ALA A 298 -4.21 7.13 -20.27
N ALA A 299 -2.97 6.67 -20.06
CA ALA A 299 -2.07 7.20 -19.04
C ALA A 299 -1.71 8.68 -19.30
N ILE A 300 -1.42 9.06 -20.55
CA ILE A 300 -1.17 10.45 -20.95
C ILE A 300 -2.37 11.35 -20.64
N LYS A 301 -3.60 10.88 -20.92
CA LYS A 301 -4.83 11.61 -20.57
C LYS A 301 -4.98 11.78 -19.05
N GLU A 302 -4.66 10.75 -18.27
CA GLU A 302 -4.69 10.84 -16.80
C GLU A 302 -3.65 11.84 -16.28
N ILE A 303 -2.44 11.91 -16.85
CA ILE A 303 -1.40 12.88 -16.45
C ILE A 303 -1.92 14.32 -16.64
N HIS A 304 -2.49 14.64 -17.80
CA HIS A 304 -3.09 15.95 -18.06
C HIS A 304 -4.25 16.25 -17.10
N LYS A 305 -5.09 15.24 -16.81
CA LYS A 305 -6.17 15.38 -15.84
C LYS A 305 -5.65 15.70 -14.45
N ARG A 306 -4.58 15.04 -13.99
CA ARG A 306 -3.94 15.30 -12.70
C ARG A 306 -3.41 16.71 -12.62
N TYR A 307 -2.75 17.20 -13.68
CA TYR A 307 -2.28 18.58 -13.72
C TYR A 307 -3.43 19.58 -13.56
N LYS A 308 -4.52 19.41 -14.33
CA LYS A 308 -5.72 20.26 -14.20
C LYS A 308 -6.36 20.18 -12.82
N THR A 309 -6.36 19.02 -12.18
CA THR A 309 -6.82 18.87 -10.79
C THR A 309 -5.95 19.69 -9.85
N TYR A 310 -4.63 19.51 -9.84
CA TYR A 310 -3.77 20.21 -8.90
C TYR A 310 -3.81 21.72 -9.10
N LEU A 311 -3.91 22.21 -10.35
CA LEU A 311 -4.12 23.64 -10.61
C LEU A 311 -5.39 24.19 -9.95
N LYS A 312 -6.51 23.45 -10.05
CA LYS A 312 -7.77 23.84 -9.40
C LYS A 312 -7.67 23.82 -7.88
N GLU A 313 -6.91 22.87 -7.31
CA GLU A 313 -6.73 22.77 -5.86
C GLU A 313 -5.77 23.84 -5.33
N TYR A 314 -4.75 24.18 -6.11
CA TYR A 314 -3.84 25.30 -5.83
C TYR A 314 -4.58 26.64 -5.85
N ALA A 315 -5.43 26.87 -6.86
CA ALA A 315 -6.27 28.07 -6.94
C ALA A 315 -7.27 28.22 -5.76
N LYS A 316 -7.59 27.12 -5.08
CA LYS A 316 -8.44 27.12 -3.86
C LYS A 316 -7.62 27.20 -2.56
N GLY A 317 -6.30 27.36 -2.64
CA GLY A 317 -5.41 27.37 -1.48
C GLY A 317 -5.27 26.02 -0.76
N ARG A 318 -5.59 24.90 -1.43
CA ARG A 318 -5.57 23.55 -0.84
C ARG A 318 -4.38 22.68 -1.26
N GLU A 319 -3.57 23.18 -2.20
CA GLU A 319 -2.40 22.50 -2.73
C GLU A 319 -1.22 23.48 -2.76
N LYS A 320 0.00 22.97 -2.75
CA LYS A 320 1.22 23.79 -2.72
C LYS A 320 1.80 24.04 -4.11
N ILE A 321 2.60 25.10 -4.26
CA ILE A 321 3.21 25.46 -5.55
C ILE A 321 4.20 24.39 -6.03
N GLU A 322 4.87 23.71 -5.11
CA GLU A 322 5.84 22.64 -5.37
C GLU A 322 5.18 21.47 -6.11
N THR A 323 3.92 21.15 -5.79
CA THR A 323 3.14 20.12 -6.49
C THR A 323 2.92 20.51 -7.96
N ILE A 324 2.64 21.79 -8.22
CA ILE A 324 2.47 22.32 -9.59
C ILE A 324 3.78 22.30 -10.36
N GLU A 325 4.88 22.71 -9.75
CA GLU A 325 6.21 22.68 -10.36
C GLU A 325 6.64 21.25 -10.72
N ARG A 326 6.38 20.31 -9.81
CA ARG A 326 6.62 18.88 -10.05
C ARG A 326 5.76 18.38 -11.21
N MET A 327 4.48 18.73 -11.27
CA MET A 327 3.63 18.38 -12.40
C MET A 327 4.11 18.98 -13.73
N LYS A 328 4.62 20.22 -13.75
CA LYS A 328 5.24 20.82 -14.94
C LYS A 328 6.45 20.01 -15.40
N LYS A 329 7.30 19.54 -14.47
CA LYS A 329 8.43 18.64 -14.78
C LYS A 329 7.94 17.30 -15.33
N ILE A 330 6.85 16.75 -14.80
CA ILE A 330 6.25 15.49 -15.28
C ILE A 330 5.68 15.63 -16.70
N LEU A 331 5.00 16.75 -17.01
CA LEU A 331 4.46 17.00 -18.36
C LEU A 331 5.56 17.03 -19.44
N LYS A 332 6.73 17.58 -19.12
CA LYS A 332 7.89 17.56 -20.02
C LYS A 332 8.40 16.15 -20.35
N LYS A 333 8.12 15.14 -19.50
CA LYS A 333 8.52 13.74 -19.75
C LYS A 333 7.63 13.03 -20.77
N ILE A 334 6.46 13.59 -21.09
CA ILE A 334 5.47 13.00 -22.01
C ILE A 334 5.19 13.88 -23.23
N SER A 335 5.91 15.01 -23.35
CA SER A 335 5.84 15.91 -24.51
C SER A 335 6.61 15.33 -25.68
#